data_AF-A0A0P9HK26-F1
#
_entry.id   AF-A0A0P9HK26-F1
#
_cell.length_a   1.000
_cell.length_b   1.000
_cell.length_c   1.000
_cell.angle_alpha   90.00
_cell.angle_beta   90.00
_cell.angle_gamma   90.00
#
_symmetry.space_group_name_H-M   'P 1'
#
loop_
_entity.id
_entity.type
_entity.pdbx_description
1 polymer ?
#
loop_
_entity_poly.entity_id
_entity_poly.type
_entity_poly.pdbx_seq_one_letter_code
_entity_poly.pdbx_strand_id
1 'polypeptide(L)'
;MNYISLDDFKYAWAFRHQQLPIEENLFSKIKPMSDSRATNLWCTFVSREKDHPDFFDTKDWPGNGKTWSNSVKWESAWDNDEALPEEIINHLDWDENTTVYYCLSRKHVIETDWRTFKSTWLNFLFMSDGCLLIGKKRHQVVQFLETGYAKLGKRVD
;
A
#
# COMPACT_ATOMS: atom_id res chain seq x y z
N MET A 1 -13.31 15.63 -9.13
CA MET A 1 -11.86 15.44 -9.33
C MET A 1 -11.46 14.12 -8.70
N ASN A 2 -10.63 13.31 -9.38
CA ASN A 2 -10.28 11.95 -8.94
C ASN A 2 -9.10 11.91 -7.96
N TYR A 3 -8.26 12.92 -8.00
CA TYR A 3 -7.04 13.03 -7.21
C TYR A 3 -6.99 14.41 -6.56
N ILE A 4 -6.24 14.51 -5.47
CA ILE A 4 -5.91 15.77 -4.82
C ILE A 4 -4.42 16.05 -5.00
N SER A 5 -3.98 17.28 -4.74
CA SER A 5 -2.54 17.56 -4.66
C SER A 5 -1.92 16.73 -3.55
N LEU A 6 -0.66 16.33 -3.70
CA LEU A 6 0.09 15.72 -2.61
C LEU A 6 0.19 16.68 -1.42
N ASP A 7 0.19 18.00 -1.65
CA ASP A 7 0.23 19.01 -0.59
C ASP A 7 -1.04 19.04 0.27
N ASP A 8 -2.18 18.66 -0.31
CA ASP A 8 -3.45 18.58 0.39
C ASP A 8 -3.63 17.23 1.09
N PHE A 9 -2.72 16.29 0.87
CA PHE A 9 -2.80 14.96 1.44
C PHE A 9 -2.30 14.93 2.88
N LYS A 10 -3.09 14.36 3.79
CA LYS A 10 -2.78 14.28 5.24
C LYS A 10 -1.37 13.77 5.54
N TYR A 11 -0.84 12.88 4.71
CA TYR A 11 0.47 12.26 4.91
C TYR A 11 1.53 12.72 3.91
N ALA A 12 1.38 13.92 3.35
CA ALA A 12 2.35 14.53 2.44
C ALA A 12 3.79 14.53 2.97
N TRP A 13 3.95 14.66 4.29
CA TRP A 13 5.23 14.69 4.98
C TRP A 13 6.11 13.47 4.68
N ALA A 14 5.51 12.29 4.48
CA ALA A 14 6.24 11.05 4.23
C ALA A 14 7.00 11.06 2.89
N PHE A 15 6.48 11.79 1.90
CA PHE A 15 7.08 11.93 0.56
C PHE A 15 7.98 13.16 0.44
N ARG A 16 8.08 13.98 1.49
CA ARG A 16 8.94 15.18 1.59
C ARG A 16 10.07 14.99 2.60
N HIS A 17 10.29 13.76 3.04
CA HIS A 17 11.31 13.43 4.03
C HIS A 17 12.71 13.69 3.47
N GLN A 18 13.48 14.57 4.11
CA GLN A 18 14.77 15.06 3.58
C GLN A 18 15.80 13.95 3.37
N GLN A 19 15.77 12.90 4.19
CA GLN A 19 16.69 11.76 4.07
C GLN A 19 16.28 10.76 2.99
N LEU A 20 15.05 10.85 2.48
CA LEU A 20 14.52 9.97 1.43
C LEU A 20 13.93 10.81 0.29
N PRO A 21 14.77 11.56 -0.44
CA PRO A 21 14.34 12.39 -1.55
C PRO A 21 13.79 11.53 -2.69
N ILE A 22 12.69 11.99 -3.29
CA ILE A 22 12.06 11.32 -4.43
C ILE A 22 12.33 12.13 -5.69
N GLU A 23 12.81 11.46 -6.73
CA GLU A 23 12.98 12.08 -8.05
C GLU A 23 11.62 12.59 -8.61
N GLU A 24 11.63 13.72 -9.33
CA GLU A 24 10.42 14.39 -9.81
C GLU A 24 9.53 13.51 -10.71
N ASN A 25 10.16 12.66 -11.53
CA ASN A 25 9.51 11.67 -12.39
C ASN A 25 8.72 10.61 -11.60
N LEU A 26 9.18 10.21 -10.41
CA LEU A 26 8.52 9.28 -9.51
C LEU A 26 7.48 10.01 -8.67
N PHE A 27 7.84 11.20 -8.17
CA PHE A 27 6.98 12.03 -7.34
C PHE A 27 5.65 12.37 -8.04
N SER A 28 5.71 12.75 -9.32
CA SER A 28 4.51 13.04 -10.13
C SER A 28 3.58 11.84 -10.36
N LYS A 29 4.05 10.62 -10.09
CA LYS A 29 3.27 9.39 -10.18
C LYS A 29 2.63 8.96 -8.86
N ILE A 30 2.95 9.63 -7.75
CA ILE A 30 2.33 9.39 -6.44
C ILE A 30 1.05 10.24 -6.38
N LYS A 31 -0.10 9.60 -6.56
CA LYS A 31 -1.38 10.30 -6.76
C LYS A 31 -2.37 9.96 -5.66
N PRO A 32 -2.43 10.75 -4.58
CA PRO A 32 -3.47 10.60 -3.57
C PRO A 32 -4.85 10.80 -4.20
N MET A 33 -5.75 9.88 -3.92
CA MET A 33 -7.12 9.94 -4.38
C MET A 33 -7.91 10.98 -3.58
N SER A 34 -8.93 11.58 -4.21
CA SER A 34 -9.95 12.31 -3.46
C SER A 34 -10.77 11.34 -2.60
N ASP A 35 -11.35 11.85 -1.50
CA ASP A 35 -12.18 11.06 -0.56
C ASP A 35 -13.23 10.18 -1.27
N SER A 36 -13.90 10.73 -2.29
CA SER A 36 -14.96 10.02 -3.01
C SER A 36 -14.41 8.86 -3.84
N ARG A 37 -13.26 9.05 -4.51
CA ARG A 37 -12.60 7.98 -5.28
C ARG A 37 -12.00 6.92 -4.35
N ALA A 38 -11.31 7.33 -3.30
CA ALA A 38 -10.75 6.44 -2.29
C ALA A 38 -11.84 5.55 -1.67
N THR A 39 -12.97 6.16 -1.29
CA THR A 39 -14.12 5.45 -0.72
C THR A 39 -14.68 4.40 -1.69
N ASN A 40 -14.87 4.77 -2.95
CA ASN A 40 -15.36 3.84 -3.97
C ASN A 40 -14.40 2.67 -4.18
N LEU A 41 -13.09 2.93 -4.24
CA LEU A 41 -12.08 1.89 -4.38
C LEU A 41 -12.08 0.94 -3.18
N TRP A 42 -12.05 1.51 -1.96
CA TRP A 42 -12.06 0.75 -0.73
C TRP A 42 -13.31 -0.14 -0.60
N CYS A 43 -14.50 0.42 -0.83
CA CYS A 43 -15.75 -0.35 -0.78
C CYS A 43 -15.86 -1.43 -1.87
N THR A 44 -15.13 -1.27 -2.98
CA THR A 44 -15.11 -2.25 -4.07
C THR A 44 -14.13 -3.38 -3.81
N PHE A 45 -12.95 -3.08 -3.27
CA PHE A 45 -11.83 -4.03 -3.22
C PHE A 45 -11.37 -4.43 -1.82
N VAL A 46 -11.78 -3.71 -0.77
CA VAL A 46 -11.30 -3.90 0.59
C VAL A 46 -12.43 -4.29 1.53
N SER A 47 -13.32 -3.35 1.88
CA SER A 47 -14.46 -3.59 2.75
C SER A 47 -15.53 -2.52 2.58
N ARG A 48 -16.81 -2.93 2.60
CA ARG A 48 -17.94 -2.00 2.62
C ARG A 48 -18.27 -1.53 4.04
N GLU A 49 -17.96 -2.34 5.05
CA GLU A 49 -18.37 -2.10 6.44
C GLU A 49 -17.28 -1.35 7.21
N LYS A 50 -16.02 -1.78 7.10
CA LYS A 50 -14.89 -1.22 7.86
C LYS A 50 -14.20 -0.12 7.08
N ASP A 51 -13.74 0.91 7.75
CA ASP A 51 -13.09 2.07 7.13
C ASP A 51 -11.59 2.19 7.45
N HIS A 52 -11.08 1.37 8.38
CA HIS A 52 -9.68 1.30 8.78
C HIS A 52 -9.21 -0.16 8.86
N PRO A 53 -7.94 -0.46 8.57
CA PRO A 53 -7.40 -1.81 8.71
C PRO A 53 -7.56 -2.47 10.08
N ASP A 54 -7.57 -1.68 11.15
CA ASP A 54 -7.66 -2.21 12.53
C ASP A 54 -9.01 -2.86 12.85
N PHE A 55 -10.04 -2.56 12.06
CA PHE A 55 -11.40 -2.99 12.34
C PHE A 55 -11.85 -4.20 11.52
N PHE A 56 -10.98 -4.74 10.66
CA PHE A 56 -11.31 -5.92 9.86
C PHE A 56 -11.64 -7.11 10.75
N ASP A 57 -12.70 -7.82 10.38
CA ASP A 57 -13.07 -9.08 10.99
C ASP A 57 -13.10 -10.20 9.94
N THR A 58 -13.52 -11.40 10.34
CA THR A 58 -13.50 -12.59 9.48
C THR A 58 -14.46 -12.51 8.29
N LYS A 59 -15.38 -11.53 8.26
CA LYS A 59 -16.24 -11.25 7.10
C LYS A 59 -15.51 -10.47 6.01
N ASP A 60 -14.51 -9.69 6.39
CA ASP A 60 -13.65 -8.99 5.45
C ASP A 60 -12.48 -9.90 5.06
N TRP A 61 -12.13 -9.94 3.77
CA TRP A 61 -11.01 -10.76 3.32
C TRP A 61 -9.69 -10.44 4.05
N PRO A 62 -9.33 -9.19 4.42
CA PRO A 62 -8.09 -8.94 5.14
C PRO A 62 -8.12 -9.47 6.58
N GLY A 63 -9.29 -9.53 7.22
CA GLY A 63 -9.45 -10.11 8.55
C GLY A 63 -9.58 -11.64 8.54
N ASN A 64 -9.75 -12.25 7.37
CA ASN A 64 -9.80 -13.69 7.22
C ASN A 64 -8.40 -14.31 7.17
N GLY A 65 -8.08 -15.16 8.15
CA GLY A 65 -6.79 -15.85 8.24
C GLY A 65 -6.44 -16.71 7.01
N LYS A 66 -7.42 -17.14 6.21
CA LYS A 66 -7.18 -17.93 4.98
C LYS A 66 -6.59 -17.12 3.83
N THR A 67 -6.69 -15.78 3.88
CA THR A 67 -6.11 -14.89 2.87
C THR A 67 -4.59 -14.91 2.92
N TRP A 68 -4.03 -15.03 4.12
CA TRP A 68 -2.62 -14.82 4.38
C TRP A 68 -1.90 -16.17 4.42
N SER A 69 -0.77 -16.24 3.72
CA SER A 69 0.00 -17.47 3.52
C SER A 69 1.37 -17.42 4.16
N ASN A 70 2.01 -16.24 4.18
CA ASN A 70 3.34 -16.05 4.74
C ASN A 70 3.49 -14.66 5.36
N SER A 71 4.58 -14.45 6.10
CA SER A 71 4.96 -13.16 6.67
C SER A 71 6.45 -12.90 6.42
N VAL A 72 6.79 -11.66 6.10
CA VAL A 72 8.16 -11.21 5.80
C VAL A 72 8.50 -10.03 6.70
N LYS A 73 9.70 -10.01 7.28
CA LYS A 73 10.16 -8.88 8.10
C LYS A 73 10.77 -7.80 7.20
N TRP A 74 9.98 -6.81 6.81
CA TRP A 74 10.45 -5.73 5.92
C TRP A 74 11.32 -4.69 6.64
N GLU A 75 11.13 -4.52 7.94
CA GLU A 75 11.87 -3.51 8.71
C GLU A 75 13.38 -3.78 8.71
N SER A 76 13.78 -5.05 8.67
CA SER A 76 15.19 -5.40 8.57
C SER A 76 15.82 -4.95 7.25
N ALA A 77 15.08 -4.92 6.14
CA ALA A 77 15.60 -4.34 4.91
C ALA A 77 15.73 -2.82 5.01
N TRP A 78 14.81 -2.16 5.72
CA TRP A 78 14.91 -0.71 6.00
C TRP A 78 16.18 -0.41 6.81
N ASP A 79 16.38 -1.09 7.94
CA ASP A 79 17.51 -0.84 8.84
C ASP A 79 18.88 -1.02 8.17
N ASN A 80 18.96 -1.89 7.15
CA ASN A 80 20.19 -2.19 6.42
C ASN A 80 20.33 -1.41 5.10
N ASP A 81 19.44 -0.44 4.82
CA ASP A 81 19.43 0.33 3.57
C ASP A 81 19.33 -0.56 2.31
N GLU A 82 18.56 -1.64 2.43
CA GLU A 82 18.32 -2.60 1.35
C GLU A 82 17.05 -2.25 0.55
N ALA A 83 16.92 -2.85 -0.63
CA ALA A 83 15.69 -2.75 -1.41
C ALA A 83 14.52 -3.46 -0.70
N LEU A 84 13.30 -3.22 -1.19
CA LEU A 84 12.12 -3.96 -0.72
C LEU A 84 12.39 -5.48 -0.78
N PRO A 85 12.08 -6.25 0.29
CA PRO A 85 12.41 -7.69 0.34
C PRO A 85 11.99 -8.47 -0.90
N GLU A 86 12.88 -9.34 -1.38
CA GLU A 86 12.64 -10.15 -2.58
C GLU A 86 11.43 -11.05 -2.43
N GLU A 87 11.12 -11.54 -1.23
CA GLU A 87 9.94 -12.36 -0.97
C GLU A 87 8.64 -11.60 -1.26
N ILE A 88 8.59 -10.29 -0.97
CA ILE A 88 7.45 -9.44 -1.32
C ILE A 88 7.35 -9.28 -2.83
N ILE A 89 8.48 -8.99 -3.49
CA ILE A 89 8.54 -8.78 -4.95
C ILE A 89 8.11 -10.04 -5.69
N ASN A 90 8.68 -11.19 -5.32
CA ASN A 90 8.42 -12.50 -5.93
C ASN A 90 6.98 -12.97 -5.67
N HIS A 91 6.42 -12.69 -4.49
CA HIS A 91 5.03 -13.02 -4.20
C HIS A 91 4.05 -12.22 -5.03
N LEU A 92 4.30 -10.92 -5.20
CA LEU A 92 3.43 -10.05 -5.97
C LEU A 92 3.47 -10.38 -7.46
N ASP A 93 4.66 -10.63 -8.02
CA ASP A 93 4.88 -10.99 -9.42
C ASP A 93 4.15 -10.03 -10.38
N TRP A 94 4.33 -8.73 -10.14
CA TRP A 94 3.70 -7.67 -10.92
C TRP A 94 4.68 -7.04 -11.91
N ASP A 95 4.18 -6.76 -13.11
CA ASP A 95 4.87 -5.94 -14.09
C ASP A 95 5.12 -4.53 -13.54
N GLU A 96 6.25 -3.91 -13.90
CA GLU A 96 6.66 -2.56 -13.45
C GLU A 96 5.58 -1.48 -13.65
N ASN A 97 4.78 -1.60 -14.71
CA ASN A 97 3.71 -0.65 -15.06
C ASN A 97 2.36 -0.97 -14.40
N THR A 98 2.27 -2.01 -13.57
CA THR A 98 1.05 -2.39 -12.88
C THR A 98 0.60 -1.23 -12.00
N THR A 99 -0.64 -0.77 -12.18
CA THR A 99 -1.24 0.22 -11.27
C THR A 99 -1.45 -0.42 -9.90
N VAL A 100 -0.92 0.20 -8.86
CA VAL A 100 -1.03 -0.25 -7.48
C VAL A 100 -1.78 0.78 -6.64
N TYR A 101 -2.46 0.28 -5.61
CA TYR A 101 -3.22 1.05 -4.64
C TYR A 101 -2.65 0.78 -3.26
N TYR A 102 -2.16 1.83 -2.63
CA TYR A 102 -1.73 1.80 -1.23
C TYR A 102 -2.87 2.35 -0.37
N CYS A 103 -3.56 1.44 0.31
CA CYS A 103 -4.78 1.69 1.06
C CYS A 103 -4.46 1.83 2.54
N LEU A 104 -4.39 3.07 3.02
CA LEU A 104 -4.20 3.41 4.44
C LEU A 104 -5.53 3.31 5.18
N SER A 105 -6.59 3.89 4.60
CA SER A 105 -7.95 3.81 5.11
C SER A 105 -8.95 4.11 3.99
N ARG A 106 -10.25 4.00 4.26
CA ARG A 106 -11.32 4.23 3.26
C ARG A 106 -11.21 5.57 2.54
N LYS A 107 -10.72 6.60 3.22
CA LYS A 107 -10.56 7.95 2.64
C LYS A 107 -9.14 8.26 2.18
N HIS A 108 -8.16 7.42 2.52
CA HIS A 108 -6.76 7.65 2.22
C HIS A 108 -6.22 6.49 1.40
N VAL A 109 -6.30 6.65 0.08
CA VAL A 109 -5.74 5.71 -0.89
C VAL A 109 -4.82 6.47 -1.84
N ILE A 110 -3.65 5.92 -2.08
CA ILE A 110 -2.68 6.46 -3.03
C ILE A 110 -2.60 5.53 -4.23
N GLU A 111 -2.74 6.08 -5.43
CA GLU A 111 -2.49 5.38 -6.68
C GLU A 111 -1.08 5.66 -7.18
N THR A 112 -0.38 4.62 -7.60
CA THR A 112 0.88 4.77 -8.34
C THR A 112 1.12 3.56 -9.25
N ASP A 113 2.29 3.45 -9.88
CA ASP A 113 2.73 2.23 -10.55
C ASP A 113 3.72 1.43 -9.69
N TRP A 114 3.80 0.13 -9.93
CA TRP A 114 4.60 -0.79 -9.13
C TRP A 114 6.07 -0.38 -9.08
N ARG A 115 6.63 0.07 -10.20
CA ARG A 115 8.00 0.60 -10.26
C ARG A 115 8.20 1.75 -9.28
N THR A 116 7.32 2.76 -9.33
CA THR A 116 7.40 3.91 -8.42
C THR A 116 7.28 3.49 -6.97
N PHE A 117 6.36 2.58 -6.64
CA PHE A 117 6.25 2.07 -5.27
C PHE A 117 7.55 1.40 -4.83
N LYS A 118 8.11 0.47 -5.63
CA LYS A 118 9.37 -0.20 -5.27
C LYS A 118 10.52 0.78 -5.06
N SER A 119 10.65 1.80 -5.90
CA SER A 119 11.72 2.79 -5.77
C SER A 119 11.53 3.75 -4.59
N THR A 120 10.33 3.86 -4.04
CA THR A 120 10.00 4.83 -2.96
C THR A 120 9.32 4.16 -1.76
N TRP A 121 9.53 2.85 -1.59
CA TRP A 121 8.77 2.02 -0.64
C TRP A 121 8.92 2.50 0.80
N LEU A 122 10.12 2.95 1.20
CA LEU A 122 10.40 3.51 2.52
C LEU A 122 9.48 4.70 2.83
N ASN A 123 9.25 5.59 1.86
CA ASN A 123 8.35 6.73 2.02
C ASN A 123 6.91 6.28 2.31
N PHE A 124 6.44 5.21 1.67
CA PHE A 124 5.11 4.65 1.93
C PHE A 124 5.03 4.02 3.33
N LEU A 125 6.08 3.30 3.74
CA LEU A 125 6.08 2.53 4.99
C LEU A 125 6.23 3.37 6.26
N PHE A 126 6.57 4.66 6.16
CA PHE A 126 6.38 5.60 7.28
C PHE A 126 4.94 5.66 7.80
N MET A 127 3.98 5.19 7.01
CA MET A 127 2.56 5.16 7.32
C MET A 127 2.03 3.71 7.32
N SER A 128 2.89 2.73 7.59
CA SER A 128 2.63 1.30 7.38
C SER A 128 1.58 0.67 8.31
N ASP A 129 0.88 1.44 9.13
CA ASP A 129 -0.05 0.93 10.14
C ASP A 129 -1.24 0.17 9.51
N GLY A 130 -1.09 -1.15 9.40
CA GLY A 130 -2.09 -2.08 8.86
C GLY A 130 -2.40 -1.91 7.37
N CYS A 131 -1.69 -1.04 6.66
CA CYS A 131 -2.01 -0.64 5.29
C CYS A 131 -1.94 -1.81 4.29
N LEU A 132 -2.78 -1.74 3.25
CA LEU A 132 -2.87 -2.76 2.22
C LEU A 132 -2.28 -2.27 0.90
N LEU A 133 -1.47 -3.10 0.25
CA LEU A 133 -1.01 -2.89 -1.12
C LEU A 133 -1.75 -3.85 -2.06
N ILE A 134 -2.45 -3.28 -3.05
CA ILE A 134 -3.31 -4.02 -3.98
C ILE A 134 -2.97 -3.64 -5.42
N GLY A 135 -2.75 -4.64 -6.27
CA GLY A 135 -2.55 -4.46 -7.70
C GLY A 135 -3.87 -4.43 -8.46
N LYS A 136 -4.03 -3.50 -9.40
CA LYS A 136 -5.21 -3.43 -10.27
C LYS A 136 -5.33 -4.74 -11.08
N LYS A 137 -6.45 -5.44 -10.93
CA LYS A 137 -6.72 -6.76 -11.55
C LYS A 137 -5.73 -7.87 -11.12
N ARG A 138 -5.13 -7.74 -9.94
CA ARG A 138 -4.27 -8.77 -9.35
C ARG A 138 -4.92 -9.31 -8.07
N HIS A 139 -4.70 -10.59 -7.79
CA HIS A 139 -5.23 -11.21 -6.56
C HIS A 139 -4.20 -11.19 -5.43
N GLN A 140 -2.91 -11.18 -5.77
CA GLN A 140 -1.81 -11.02 -4.83
C GLN A 140 -1.97 -9.70 -4.08
N VAL A 141 -1.72 -9.71 -2.79
CA VAL A 141 -1.83 -8.55 -1.90
C VAL A 141 -0.79 -8.66 -0.79
N VAL A 142 -0.42 -7.51 -0.24
CA VAL A 142 0.43 -7.42 0.95
C VAL A 142 -0.23 -6.51 1.98
N GLN A 143 -0.16 -6.88 3.25
CA GLN A 143 -0.47 -6.00 4.36
C GLN A 143 0.80 -5.67 5.13
N PHE A 144 1.18 -4.40 5.23
CA PHE A 144 2.27 -3.99 6.10
C PHE A 144 1.72 -3.70 7.50
N LEU A 145 2.49 -4.05 8.52
CA LEU A 145 2.13 -3.90 9.93
C LEU A 145 3.16 -3.01 10.63
N GLU A 146 2.72 -2.26 11.63
CA GLU A 146 3.60 -1.45 12.50
C GLU A 146 4.69 -2.27 13.22
N THR A 147 4.53 -3.59 13.30
CA THR A 147 5.50 -4.50 13.94
C THR A 147 6.74 -4.78 13.09
N GLY A 148 6.86 -4.15 11.91
CA GLY A 148 7.96 -4.40 10.98
C GLY A 148 7.78 -5.63 10.08
N TYR A 149 6.58 -6.23 10.10
CA TYR A 149 6.22 -7.40 9.29
C TYR A 149 5.22 -7.06 8.18
N ALA A 150 5.28 -7.83 7.09
CA ALA A 150 4.38 -7.77 5.96
C ALA A 150 3.75 -9.15 5.76
N LYS A 151 2.41 -9.22 5.81
CA LYS A 151 1.66 -10.43 5.49
C LYS A 151 1.48 -10.55 3.98
N LEU A 152 1.84 -11.69 3.42
CA LEU A 152 1.69 -12.02 2.00
C LEU A 152 0.41 -12.83 1.80
N GLY A 153 -0.47 -12.37 0.94
CA GLY A 153 -1.77 -13.00 0.75
C GLY A 153 -2.27 -12.99 -0.68
N LYS A 154 -3.39 -13.68 -0.87
CA LYS A 154 -4.16 -13.68 -2.11
C LYS A 154 -5.62 -13.46 -1.78
N ARG A 155 -6.22 -12.43 -2.37
CA ARG A 155 -7.66 -12.21 -2.29
C ARG A 155 -8.40 -13.36 -2.96
N VAL A 156 -9.39 -13.90 -2.26
CA VAL A 156 -10.38 -14.81 -2.83
C VAL A 156 -11.53 -13.92 -3.33
N ASP A 157 -11.85 -14.04 -4.62
CA ASP A 157 -12.99 -13.33 -5.21
C ASP A 157 -14.33 -13.87 -4.71
#